data_AF-A0A3A4P480-F1
#
_entry.id   AF-A0A3A4P480-F1
#
_cell.length_a   1.000
_cell.length_b   1.000
_cell.length_c   1.000
_cell.angle_alpha   90.00
_cell.angle_beta   90.00
_cell.angle_gamma   90.00
#
_symmetry.space_group_name_H-M   'P 1'
#
loop_
_entity.id
_entity.type
_entity.pdbx_description
1 polymer ?
#
loop_
_entity_poly.entity_id
_entity_poly.type
_entity_poly.pdbx_seq_one_letter_code
_entity_poly.pdbx_strand_id
1 'polypeptide(L)'
;MHKYTFFSGKGGVGKTTLAAATAVRTAQAGKRTLIVSTDPASNLADVFERPIGHRVTEIAPNLFALEINPDSATKEYGERALAPLRSVLPPDAMKVLEEQFRSACTVEIASFDRFTDFLGDTEFDHVVFDTAPTGHTLRLLELPVDWSRHIEEAAQGNGQTCIGPVASLQGAKAKYDHAIAVLRDPGETEFTLVCRPERTSVNELLRAREELRNLGIGNFRIVVNGVIPDDAGGPFANQSASQREQIRRLSGNIDRPCIEVPLQGGEVKGLSALERFAAIAFDGRTDTLLGGFAGTRPFAGFSSAHVLRKMVTGAAGSKTVVLTGKGGVGKTVAACALAARLAREGKRILLATTDPASHIGQVLSAEVSSEVRPVPGYPGLFAVRIDQKESVEAYKAKILAQAAASGHTGEMLAVVREELESPCTEEMAVFEEFSGLVERDDFDAVILDTAPTGHTLRLLELPYDYARQVEMMVAIRKDDAGATGAKGKLDALVRRLKDPRATTFLLVIYPEYTPIFEAKRAAEDLKESGIEVQGVIANFLLDEDDCSSPFSMSRYFMQQHYLKVAEETFRLPIFKVPMLPSEPAGKDALDQVGRELLGMENIALAVPEAAAGIEGGVQ
;
A
#
# COMPACT_ATOMS: atom_id res chain seq x y z
N MET A 1 -8.42 11.19 -33.91
CA MET A 1 -8.02 11.91 -32.68
C MET A 1 -8.07 10.89 -31.57
N HIS A 2 -6.92 10.61 -30.98
CA HIS A 2 -6.78 9.59 -29.94
C HIS A 2 -7.41 10.08 -28.64
N LYS A 3 -7.92 9.15 -27.84
CA LYS A 3 -8.44 9.44 -26.50
C LYS A 3 -7.63 8.69 -25.47
N TYR A 4 -7.33 9.34 -24.37
CA TYR A 4 -6.61 8.78 -23.23
C TYR A 4 -7.48 8.88 -21.99
N THR A 5 -7.71 7.76 -21.29
CA THR A 5 -8.41 7.77 -20.00
C THR A 5 -7.53 7.18 -18.92
N PHE A 6 -7.32 7.97 -17.87
CA PHE A 6 -6.48 7.60 -16.74
C PHE A 6 -7.32 7.24 -15.54
N PHE A 7 -7.05 6.12 -14.88
CA PHE A 7 -7.69 5.77 -13.61
C PHE A 7 -6.71 6.01 -12.47
N SER A 8 -7.04 6.93 -11.56
CA SER A 8 -6.23 7.27 -10.39
C SER A 8 -7.07 7.26 -9.12
N GLY A 9 -6.44 7.03 -7.97
CA GLY A 9 -7.12 6.80 -6.70
C GLY A 9 -6.33 5.91 -5.74
N LYS A 10 -6.73 5.90 -4.46
CA LYS A 10 -6.11 5.08 -3.42
C LYS A 10 -6.04 3.59 -3.82
N GLY A 11 -5.04 2.85 -3.32
CA GLY A 11 -4.97 1.40 -3.55
C GLY A 11 -6.25 0.70 -3.10
N GLY A 12 -6.81 -0.18 -3.94
CA GLY A 12 -7.98 -0.99 -3.60
C GLY A 12 -9.37 -0.37 -3.84
N VAL A 13 -9.45 0.86 -4.35
CA VAL A 13 -10.76 1.51 -4.63
C VAL A 13 -11.49 0.97 -5.87
N GLY A 14 -10.89 0.04 -6.62
CA GLY A 14 -11.48 -0.58 -7.83
C GLY A 14 -11.09 0.06 -9.17
N LYS A 15 -9.94 0.73 -9.24
CA LYS A 15 -9.39 1.35 -10.46
C LYS A 15 -9.32 0.38 -11.63
N THR A 16 -8.65 -0.76 -11.44
CA THR A 16 -8.44 -1.77 -12.48
C THR A 16 -9.75 -2.30 -13.03
N THR A 17 -10.75 -2.55 -12.17
CA THR A 17 -12.08 -3.02 -12.60
C THR A 17 -12.82 -1.97 -13.42
N LEU A 18 -12.78 -0.70 -13.01
CA LEU A 18 -13.41 0.41 -13.75
C LEU A 18 -12.69 0.72 -15.05
N ALA A 19 -11.36 0.61 -15.07
CA ALA A 19 -10.52 0.73 -16.25
C ALA A 19 -10.84 -0.38 -17.26
N ALA A 20 -10.87 -1.64 -16.80
CA ALA A 20 -11.25 -2.78 -17.62
C ALA A 20 -12.67 -2.65 -18.18
N ALA A 21 -13.64 -2.23 -17.36
CA ALA A 21 -15.01 -2.00 -17.81
C ALA A 21 -15.12 -0.86 -18.83
N THR A 22 -14.33 0.20 -18.66
CA THR A 22 -14.25 1.30 -19.65
C THR A 22 -13.65 0.80 -20.96
N ALA A 23 -12.56 0.03 -20.90
CA ALA A 23 -11.92 -0.52 -22.08
C ALA A 23 -12.84 -1.48 -22.85
N VAL A 24 -13.58 -2.35 -22.14
CA VAL A 24 -14.60 -3.23 -22.72
C VAL A 24 -15.71 -2.42 -23.39
N ARG A 25 -16.26 -1.41 -22.71
CA ARG A 25 -17.33 -0.56 -23.25
C ARG A 25 -16.89 0.19 -24.51
N THR A 26 -15.67 0.74 -24.52
CA THR A 26 -15.16 1.44 -25.70
C THR A 26 -14.89 0.48 -26.87
N ALA A 27 -14.35 -0.71 -26.60
CA ALA A 27 -14.16 -1.74 -27.62
C ALA A 27 -15.48 -2.20 -28.25
N GLN A 28 -16.52 -2.39 -27.43
CA GLN A 28 -17.88 -2.72 -27.89
C GLN A 28 -18.51 -1.59 -28.73
N ALA A 29 -18.13 -0.33 -28.49
CA ALA A 29 -18.51 0.80 -29.34
C ALA A 29 -17.74 0.85 -30.69
N GLY A 30 -16.94 -0.17 -30.99
CA GLY A 30 -16.22 -0.32 -32.26
C GLY A 30 -14.89 0.43 -32.32
N LYS A 31 -14.37 0.90 -31.19
CA LYS A 31 -13.06 1.58 -31.10
C LYS A 31 -11.95 0.58 -30.85
N ARG A 32 -10.83 0.69 -31.57
CA ARG A 32 -9.61 -0.06 -31.22
C ARG A 32 -9.08 0.47 -29.89
N THR A 33 -9.24 -0.32 -28.84
CA THR A 33 -8.98 0.10 -27.46
C THR A 33 -7.84 -0.70 -26.87
N LEU A 34 -6.85 -0.01 -26.30
CA LEU A 34 -5.75 -0.63 -25.53
C LEU A 34 -5.95 -0.31 -24.05
N ILE A 35 -5.92 -1.32 -23.18
CA ILE A 35 -5.76 -1.14 -21.73
C ILE A 35 -4.31 -1.41 -21.33
N VAL A 36 -3.70 -0.47 -20.61
CA VAL A 36 -2.33 -0.56 -20.10
C VAL A 36 -2.36 -0.48 -18.59
N SER A 37 -1.82 -1.47 -17.89
CA SER A 37 -1.58 -1.36 -16.44
C SER A 37 -0.11 -1.06 -16.15
N THR A 38 0.08 -0.08 -15.27
CA THR A 38 1.38 0.33 -14.72
C THR A 38 1.52 -0.06 -13.25
N ASP A 39 0.49 -0.67 -12.66
CA ASP A 39 0.54 -1.13 -11.28
C ASP A 39 1.42 -2.39 -11.20
N PRO A 40 2.53 -2.40 -10.44
CA PRO A 40 3.34 -3.62 -10.25
C PRO A 40 2.52 -4.75 -9.63
N ALA A 41 1.49 -4.41 -8.87
CA ALA A 41 0.54 -5.36 -8.29
C ALA A 41 -0.70 -5.56 -9.18
N SER A 42 -0.62 -5.25 -10.48
CA SER A 42 -1.73 -5.42 -11.42
C SER A 42 -2.30 -6.83 -11.38
N ASN A 43 -3.57 -6.90 -11.75
CA ASN A 43 -4.35 -8.13 -11.88
C ASN A 43 -5.19 -8.10 -13.17
N LEU A 44 -4.76 -7.40 -14.23
CA LEU A 44 -5.53 -7.37 -15.49
C LEU A 44 -5.70 -8.77 -16.05
N ALA A 45 -4.65 -9.60 -16.02
CA ALA A 45 -4.72 -10.99 -16.45
C ALA A 45 -5.85 -11.76 -15.73
N ASP A 46 -5.98 -11.55 -14.41
CA ASP A 46 -7.01 -12.19 -13.59
C ASP A 46 -8.40 -11.57 -13.84
N VAL A 47 -8.48 -10.24 -13.99
CA VAL A 47 -9.73 -9.51 -14.23
C VAL A 47 -10.34 -9.91 -15.58
N PHE A 48 -9.51 -10.12 -16.61
CA PHE A 48 -9.95 -10.58 -17.92
C PHE A 48 -10.01 -12.12 -18.05
N GLU A 49 -9.48 -12.86 -17.07
CA GLU A 49 -9.29 -14.32 -17.11
C GLU A 49 -8.52 -14.78 -18.36
N ARG A 50 -7.49 -14.01 -18.74
CA ARG A 50 -6.69 -14.21 -19.94
C ARG A 50 -5.23 -13.92 -19.66
N PRO A 51 -4.29 -14.62 -20.32
CA PRO A 51 -2.87 -14.29 -20.18
C PRO A 51 -2.61 -12.91 -20.78
N ILE A 52 -2.13 -12.00 -19.94
CA ILE A 52 -1.67 -10.65 -20.30
C ILE A 52 -0.24 -10.52 -19.77
N GLY A 53 0.62 -9.83 -20.50
CA GLY A 53 2.00 -9.63 -20.06
C GLY A 53 2.62 -8.39 -20.70
N HIS A 54 3.95 -8.36 -20.76
CA HIS A 54 4.74 -7.22 -21.25
C HIS A 54 4.64 -6.93 -22.76
N ARG A 55 3.75 -7.63 -23.49
CA ARG A 55 3.48 -7.42 -24.91
C ARG A 55 2.01 -7.13 -25.14
N VAL A 56 1.74 -6.17 -26.03
CA VAL A 56 0.39 -5.84 -26.46
C VAL A 56 -0.25 -7.08 -27.09
N THR A 57 -1.37 -7.53 -26.50
CA THR A 57 -2.06 -8.74 -26.87
C THR A 57 -3.54 -8.45 -27.08
N GLU A 58 -4.14 -8.92 -28.18
CA GLU A 58 -5.58 -8.82 -28.38
C GLU A 58 -6.30 -9.81 -27.45
N ILE A 59 -7.15 -9.29 -26.56
CA ILE A 59 -7.87 -10.08 -25.55
C ILE A 59 -9.38 -10.14 -25.81
N ALA A 60 -9.92 -9.31 -26.70
CA ALA A 60 -11.27 -9.45 -27.24
C ALA A 60 -11.33 -8.64 -28.56
N PRO A 61 -12.38 -8.78 -29.39
CA PRO A 61 -12.50 -7.98 -30.60
C PRO A 61 -12.35 -6.48 -30.31
N ASN A 62 -11.40 -5.83 -30.97
CA ASN A 62 -11.04 -4.42 -30.77
C ASN A 62 -10.51 -4.06 -29.36
N LEU A 63 -10.20 -5.04 -28.50
CA LEU A 63 -9.66 -4.82 -27.17
C LEU A 63 -8.30 -5.49 -27.01
N PHE A 64 -7.31 -4.67 -26.70
CA PHE A 64 -5.92 -5.07 -26.53
C PHE A 64 -5.50 -4.77 -25.10
N ALA A 65 -4.57 -5.55 -24.55
CA ALA A 65 -4.06 -5.35 -23.20
C ALA A 65 -2.54 -5.46 -23.12
N LEU A 66 -1.98 -4.73 -22.17
CA LEU A 66 -0.56 -4.72 -21.81
C LEU A 66 -0.41 -4.54 -20.29
N GLU A 67 0.45 -5.34 -19.69
CA GLU A 67 0.92 -5.12 -18.32
C GLU A 67 2.40 -4.71 -18.36
N ILE A 68 2.71 -3.51 -17.88
CA ILE A 68 4.09 -3.02 -17.78
C ILE A 68 4.72 -3.63 -16.54
N ASN A 69 5.61 -4.60 -16.73
CA ASN A 69 6.41 -5.17 -15.65
C ASN A 69 7.65 -4.27 -15.39
N PRO A 70 7.82 -3.71 -14.18
CA PRO A 70 8.91 -2.78 -13.89
C PRO A 70 10.30 -3.38 -14.08
N ASP A 71 10.53 -4.64 -13.71
CA ASP A 71 11.84 -5.29 -13.85
C ASP A 71 12.21 -5.46 -15.33
N SER A 72 11.23 -5.86 -16.14
CA SER A 72 11.40 -6.03 -17.58
C SER A 72 11.66 -4.67 -18.25
N ALA A 73 10.91 -3.63 -17.86
CA ALA A 73 11.12 -2.27 -18.35
C ALA A 73 12.51 -1.75 -17.95
N THR A 74 12.93 -1.96 -16.70
CA THR A 74 14.25 -1.57 -16.17
C THR A 74 15.37 -2.26 -16.93
N LYS A 75 15.23 -3.56 -17.19
CA LYS A 75 16.21 -4.32 -17.97
C LYS A 75 16.33 -3.83 -19.40
N GLU A 76 15.20 -3.55 -20.07
CA GLU A 76 15.19 -3.00 -21.43
C GLU A 76 15.78 -1.58 -21.48
N TYR A 77 15.42 -0.74 -20.51
CA TYR A 77 15.95 0.62 -20.37
C TYR A 77 17.46 0.62 -20.14
N GLY A 78 17.92 -0.17 -19.16
CA GLY A 78 19.33 -0.35 -18.84
C GLY A 78 20.11 -0.92 -20.02
N GLU A 79 19.60 -1.95 -20.71
CA GLU A 79 20.26 -2.51 -21.89
C GLU A 79 20.46 -1.46 -22.98
N ARG A 80 19.42 -0.65 -23.27
CA ARG A 80 19.50 0.43 -24.25
C ARG A 80 20.49 1.54 -23.85
N ALA A 81 20.55 1.90 -22.57
CA ALA A 81 21.45 2.93 -22.05
C ALA A 81 22.91 2.44 -21.96
N LEU A 82 23.12 1.18 -21.58
CA LEU A 82 24.43 0.61 -21.25
C LEU A 82 25.11 -0.08 -22.44
N ALA A 83 24.37 -0.59 -23.43
CA ALA A 83 24.95 -1.28 -24.58
C ALA A 83 26.03 -0.46 -25.32
N PRO A 84 25.89 0.85 -25.56
CA PRO A 84 26.94 1.66 -26.18
C PRO A 84 28.21 1.80 -25.34
N LEU A 85 28.10 1.66 -24.01
CA LEU A 85 29.20 1.84 -23.06
C LEU A 85 30.00 0.56 -22.84
N ARG A 86 29.43 -0.62 -23.10
CA ARG A 86 30.10 -1.92 -22.91
C ARG A 86 31.35 -2.11 -23.77
N SER A 87 31.43 -1.44 -24.91
CA SER A 87 32.63 -1.46 -25.77
C SER A 87 33.71 -0.46 -25.36
N VAL A 88 33.42 0.42 -24.39
CA VAL A 88 34.29 1.56 -24.01
C VAL A 88 34.79 1.44 -22.57
N LEU A 89 33.96 0.95 -21.64
CA LEU A 89 34.28 0.89 -20.23
C LEU A 89 34.91 -0.46 -19.80
N PRO A 90 35.84 -0.46 -18.81
CA PRO A 90 36.36 -1.69 -18.22
C PRO A 90 35.26 -2.56 -17.57
N PRO A 91 35.42 -3.90 -17.52
CA PRO A 91 34.41 -4.80 -16.95
C PRO A 91 33.98 -4.47 -15.51
N ASP A 92 34.93 -4.09 -14.65
CA ASP A 92 34.63 -3.76 -13.24
C ASP A 92 33.83 -2.46 -13.12
N ALA A 93 34.11 -1.46 -13.96
CA ALA A 93 33.36 -0.21 -14.01
C ALA A 93 31.95 -0.42 -14.60
N MET A 94 31.84 -1.28 -15.63
CA MET A 94 30.54 -1.69 -16.17
C MET A 94 29.67 -2.39 -15.13
N LYS A 95 30.26 -3.23 -14.28
CA LYS A 95 29.53 -3.94 -13.24
C LYS A 95 28.96 -2.99 -12.18
N VAL A 96 29.71 -1.95 -11.79
CA VAL A 96 29.22 -0.90 -10.89
C VAL A 96 28.08 -0.13 -11.53
N LEU A 97 28.22 0.23 -12.81
CA LEU A 97 27.20 0.97 -13.55
C LEU A 97 25.92 0.15 -13.75
N GLU A 98 26.03 -1.13 -14.10
CA GLU A 98 24.89 -2.04 -14.21
C GLU A 98 24.12 -2.18 -12.88
N GLU A 99 24.81 -2.16 -11.75
CA GLU A 99 24.18 -2.24 -10.43
C GLU A 99 23.53 -0.91 -10.02
N GLN A 100 24.11 0.25 -10.37
CA GLN A 100 23.47 1.56 -10.17
C GLN A 100 22.15 1.70 -10.95
N PHE A 101 22.08 1.13 -12.16
CA PHE A 101 20.86 1.06 -12.97
C PHE A 101 19.79 0.08 -12.45
N ARG A 102 20.08 -0.68 -11.38
CA ARG A 102 19.08 -1.50 -10.67
C ARG A 102 18.51 -0.82 -9.43
N SER A 103 18.86 0.45 -9.19
CA SER A 103 18.29 1.22 -8.10
C SER A 103 16.77 1.42 -8.26
N ALA A 104 16.06 1.59 -7.15
CA ALA A 104 14.63 1.88 -7.13
C ALA A 104 14.27 3.10 -8.00
N CYS A 105 15.13 4.12 -8.04
CA CYS A 105 14.98 5.29 -8.93
C CYS A 105 14.96 4.89 -10.41
N THR A 106 15.78 3.91 -10.84
CA THR A 106 15.79 3.48 -12.25
C THR A 106 14.51 2.74 -12.64
N VAL A 107 13.92 2.00 -11.71
CA VAL A 107 12.67 1.26 -11.93
C VAL A 107 11.51 2.19 -12.27
N GLU A 108 11.39 3.30 -11.55
CA GLU A 108 10.31 4.27 -11.77
C GLU A 108 10.45 4.96 -13.14
N ILE A 109 11.67 5.31 -13.56
CA ILE A 109 11.93 5.93 -14.86
C ILE A 109 11.63 4.97 -15.99
N ALA A 110 12.12 3.74 -15.89
CA ALA A 110 11.96 2.76 -16.96
C ALA A 110 10.48 2.45 -17.17
N SER A 111 9.72 2.37 -16.08
CA SER A 111 8.26 2.23 -16.10
C SER A 111 7.59 3.45 -16.75
N PHE A 112 8.02 4.66 -16.41
CA PHE A 112 7.51 5.89 -17.04
C PHE A 112 7.87 6.00 -18.53
N ASP A 113 9.11 5.70 -18.91
CA ASP A 113 9.53 5.70 -20.31
C ASP A 113 8.69 4.73 -21.13
N ARG A 114 8.45 3.52 -20.59
CA ARG A 114 7.59 2.54 -21.25
C ARG A 114 6.14 3.00 -21.35
N PHE A 115 5.66 3.69 -20.31
CA PHE A 115 4.33 4.28 -20.28
C PHE A 115 4.16 5.38 -21.36
N THR A 116 5.16 6.24 -21.55
CA THR A 116 5.13 7.30 -22.57
C THR A 116 5.14 6.79 -24.01
N ASP A 117 5.53 5.53 -24.27
CA ASP A 117 5.40 4.91 -25.60
C ASP A 117 3.93 4.85 -26.08
N PHE A 118 2.98 4.94 -25.16
CA PHE A 118 1.54 4.89 -25.45
C PHE A 118 0.84 6.25 -25.35
N LEU A 119 1.62 7.34 -25.24
CA LEU A 119 1.13 8.72 -25.25
C LEU A 119 1.66 9.45 -26.49
N GLY A 120 0.85 9.52 -27.54
CA GLY A 120 1.21 10.18 -28.80
C GLY A 120 0.71 9.43 -30.03
N ASP A 121 1.60 9.13 -30.97
CA ASP A 121 1.27 8.42 -32.21
C ASP A 121 1.04 6.93 -31.91
N THR A 122 -0.23 6.55 -31.74
CA THR A 122 -0.65 5.18 -31.45
C THR A 122 -1.63 4.67 -32.50
N GLU A 123 -1.66 3.37 -32.74
CA GLU A 123 -2.62 2.77 -33.67
C GLU A 123 -4.03 2.57 -33.07
N PHE A 124 -4.22 2.97 -31.81
CA PHE A 124 -5.44 2.78 -31.03
C PHE A 124 -6.28 4.05 -31.02
N ASP A 125 -7.60 3.89 -31.11
CA ASP A 125 -8.54 5.00 -30.99
C ASP A 125 -8.63 5.50 -29.54
N HIS A 126 -8.49 4.58 -28.58
CA HIS A 126 -8.58 4.86 -27.15
C HIS A 126 -7.54 4.04 -26.38
N VAL A 127 -6.72 4.70 -25.55
CA VAL A 127 -5.86 4.04 -24.57
C VAL A 127 -6.37 4.31 -23.16
N VAL A 128 -6.60 3.24 -22.39
CA VAL A 128 -7.06 3.28 -21.00
C VAL A 128 -5.90 2.88 -20.10
N PHE A 129 -5.49 3.77 -19.19
CA PHE A 129 -4.42 3.54 -18.25
C PHE A 129 -4.97 3.18 -16.87
N ASP A 130 -4.69 1.95 -16.42
CA ASP A 130 -4.83 1.53 -15.04
C ASP A 130 -3.54 1.89 -14.28
N THR A 131 -3.59 2.98 -13.51
CA THR A 131 -2.41 3.51 -12.84
C THR A 131 -2.25 2.96 -11.42
N ALA A 132 -1.02 3.05 -10.91
CA ALA A 132 -0.69 2.82 -9.51
C ALA A 132 -1.48 3.77 -8.56
N PRO A 133 -1.35 3.63 -7.22
CA PRO A 133 -1.98 4.56 -6.29
C PRO A 133 -1.60 6.02 -6.55
N THR A 134 -2.52 6.95 -6.26
CA THR A 134 -2.42 8.35 -6.70
C THR A 134 -1.07 9.02 -6.44
N GLY A 135 -0.52 8.91 -5.23
CA GLY A 135 0.77 9.52 -4.90
C GLY A 135 1.92 9.00 -5.76
N HIS A 136 1.91 7.73 -6.13
CA HIS A 136 2.92 7.17 -7.04
C HIS A 136 2.70 7.65 -8.47
N THR A 137 1.45 7.67 -8.95
CA THR A 137 1.13 8.20 -10.29
C THR A 137 1.52 9.67 -10.40
N LEU A 138 1.28 10.48 -9.37
CA LEU A 138 1.65 11.90 -9.37
C LEU A 138 3.17 12.09 -9.32
N ARG A 139 3.89 11.33 -8.50
CA ARG A 139 5.36 11.31 -8.51
C ARG A 139 5.89 10.96 -9.90
N LEU A 140 5.37 9.92 -10.54
CA LEU A 140 5.72 9.54 -11.92
C LEU A 140 5.48 10.68 -12.93
N LEU A 141 4.48 11.54 -12.70
CA LEU A 141 4.16 12.70 -13.54
C LEU A 141 4.97 13.96 -13.19
N GLU A 142 5.46 14.08 -11.96
CA GLU A 142 6.34 15.17 -11.49
C GLU A 142 7.79 14.98 -11.97
N LEU A 143 8.26 13.72 -12.01
CA LEU A 143 9.62 13.38 -12.44
C LEU A 143 9.98 14.04 -13.78
N PRO A 144 9.22 13.94 -14.89
CA PRO A 144 9.55 14.62 -16.14
C PRO A 144 9.78 16.14 -16.03
N VAL A 145 9.03 16.82 -15.17
CA VAL A 145 9.10 18.28 -14.98
C VAL A 145 10.40 18.66 -14.28
N ASP A 146 10.73 17.95 -13.19
CA ASP A 146 12.01 18.13 -12.53
C ASP A 146 13.16 17.74 -13.46
N TRP A 147 12.98 16.75 -14.32
CA TRP A 147 14.06 16.19 -15.10
C TRP A 147 14.38 17.04 -16.32
N SER A 148 13.39 17.62 -16.98
CA SER A 148 13.62 18.64 -18.01
C SER A 148 14.48 19.79 -17.46
N ARG A 149 14.27 20.18 -16.20
CA ARG A 149 15.09 21.17 -15.48
C ARG A 149 16.50 20.65 -15.16
N HIS A 150 16.65 19.46 -14.57
CA HIS A 150 17.96 18.89 -14.25
C HIS A 150 18.80 18.57 -15.50
N ILE A 151 18.18 18.15 -16.61
CA ILE A 151 18.85 17.93 -17.90
C ILE A 151 19.33 19.27 -18.48
N GLU A 152 18.56 20.35 -18.33
CA GLU A 152 18.97 21.70 -18.74
C GLU A 152 20.16 22.21 -17.91
N GLU A 153 20.14 22.00 -16.59
CA GLU A 153 21.21 22.39 -15.67
C GLU A 153 22.48 21.56 -15.89
N ALA A 154 22.37 20.23 -16.06
CA ALA A 154 23.49 19.33 -16.35
C ALA A 154 24.06 19.51 -17.78
N ALA A 155 23.27 20.02 -18.73
CA ALA A 155 23.75 20.40 -20.05
C ALA A 155 24.56 21.72 -20.02
N GLN A 156 24.41 22.54 -18.97
CA GLN A 156 25.10 23.82 -18.79
C GLN A 156 26.44 23.69 -18.03
N GLY A 157 26.75 22.52 -17.45
CA GLY A 157 28.06 22.19 -16.87
C GLY A 157 28.15 20.69 -16.55
N ASN A 158 29.32 20.07 -16.79
CA ASN A 158 29.61 18.62 -16.78
C ASN A 158 28.99 17.81 -15.60
N GLY A 159 27.69 17.55 -15.64
CA GLY A 159 26.97 16.77 -14.63
C GLY A 159 26.81 15.31 -15.06
N GLN A 160 27.26 14.38 -14.22
CA GLN A 160 26.70 13.04 -14.23
C GLN A 160 25.36 13.09 -13.50
N THR A 161 24.32 12.48 -14.06
CA THR A 161 23.09 12.19 -13.33
C THR A 161 23.14 10.74 -12.85
N CYS A 162 22.35 10.39 -11.82
CA CYS A 162 22.20 9.02 -11.33
C CYS A 162 21.70 8.03 -12.40
N ILE A 163 21.40 8.51 -13.61
CA ILE A 163 20.65 7.83 -14.68
C ILE A 163 21.48 7.72 -15.97
N GLY A 164 22.71 8.23 -15.96
CA GLY A 164 23.65 8.09 -17.07
C GLY A 164 24.00 9.38 -17.81
N PRO A 165 24.60 9.28 -19.00
CA PRO A 165 25.15 10.43 -19.72
C PRO A 165 24.07 11.40 -20.24
N VAL A 166 24.32 12.71 -20.10
CA VAL A 166 23.41 13.79 -20.54
C VAL A 166 23.05 13.71 -22.03
N ALA A 167 23.95 13.19 -22.87
CA ALA A 167 23.74 13.04 -24.31
C ALA A 167 22.63 12.04 -24.68
N SER A 168 22.41 10.99 -23.87
CA SER A 168 21.28 10.05 -24.03
C SER A 168 19.94 10.62 -23.58
N LEU A 169 19.93 11.75 -22.86
CA LEU A 169 18.74 12.35 -22.24
C LEU A 169 18.05 13.41 -23.12
N GLN A 170 18.71 13.97 -24.14
CA GLN A 170 18.11 15.02 -25.00
C GLN A 170 16.98 14.49 -25.90
N GLY A 171 17.10 13.28 -26.46
CA GLY A 171 16.02 12.64 -27.22
C GLY A 171 14.84 12.20 -26.33
N ALA A 172 15.14 11.85 -25.07
CA ALA A 172 14.14 11.52 -24.06
C ALA A 172 13.32 12.77 -23.65
N LYS A 173 13.95 13.95 -23.59
CA LYS A 173 13.26 15.21 -23.27
C LYS A 173 12.09 15.52 -24.20
N ALA A 174 12.30 15.48 -25.52
CA ALA A 174 11.22 15.78 -26.48
C ALA A 174 10.04 14.81 -26.35
N LYS A 175 10.32 13.53 -26.09
CA LYS A 175 9.30 12.50 -25.82
C LYS A 175 8.50 12.84 -24.56
N TYR A 176 9.18 13.22 -23.48
CA TYR A 176 8.53 13.57 -22.21
C TYR A 176 7.73 14.87 -22.28
N ASP A 177 8.27 15.90 -22.93
CA ASP A 177 7.55 17.17 -23.13
C ASP A 177 6.26 16.94 -23.94
N HIS A 178 6.32 16.07 -24.96
CA HIS A 178 5.13 15.66 -25.71
C HIS A 178 4.12 14.89 -24.83
N ALA A 179 4.58 13.91 -24.05
CA ALA A 179 3.70 13.17 -23.15
C ALA A 179 2.99 14.10 -22.14
N ILE A 180 3.72 15.07 -21.55
CA ILE A 180 3.15 16.08 -20.65
C ILE A 180 2.13 16.96 -21.39
N ALA A 181 2.40 17.35 -22.64
CA ALA A 181 1.44 18.12 -23.43
C ALA A 181 0.14 17.33 -23.69
N VAL A 182 0.24 16.05 -24.06
CA VAL A 182 -0.91 15.16 -24.25
C VAL A 182 -1.72 15.01 -22.95
N LEU A 183 -1.04 14.81 -21.81
CA LEU A 183 -1.69 14.69 -20.51
C LEU A 183 -2.45 15.95 -20.07
N ARG A 184 -1.96 17.12 -20.47
CA ARG A 184 -2.58 18.43 -20.19
C ARG A 184 -3.72 18.78 -21.14
N ASP A 185 -3.80 18.16 -22.32
CA ASP A 185 -4.83 18.46 -23.30
C ASP A 185 -6.19 17.86 -22.88
N PRO A 186 -7.19 18.69 -22.51
CA PRO A 186 -8.51 18.20 -22.13
C PRO A 186 -9.29 17.60 -23.32
N GLY A 187 -8.88 17.89 -24.55
CA GLY A 187 -9.41 17.34 -25.79
C GLY A 187 -8.95 15.91 -26.07
N GLU A 188 -7.81 15.49 -25.52
CA GLU A 188 -7.26 14.14 -25.69
C GLU A 188 -7.35 13.30 -24.42
N THR A 189 -7.10 13.90 -23.25
CA THR A 189 -6.94 13.20 -21.98
C THR A 189 -8.06 13.50 -20.97
N GLU A 190 -8.62 12.46 -20.34
CA GLU A 190 -9.54 12.53 -19.19
C GLU A 190 -9.00 11.71 -18.02
N PHE A 191 -8.92 12.31 -16.84
CA PHE A 191 -8.57 11.61 -15.59
C PHE A 191 -9.84 11.19 -14.83
N THR A 192 -10.05 9.90 -14.66
CA THR A 192 -11.07 9.34 -13.77
C THR A 192 -10.49 9.13 -12.37
N LEU A 193 -10.84 10.01 -11.44
CA LEU A 193 -10.51 9.90 -10.02
C LEU A 193 -11.51 8.99 -9.33
N VAL A 194 -11.03 7.88 -8.79
CA VAL A 194 -11.84 6.86 -8.11
C VAL A 194 -11.62 6.93 -6.61
N CYS A 195 -12.70 6.97 -5.84
CA CYS A 195 -12.66 6.79 -4.38
C CYS A 195 -13.72 5.80 -3.91
N ARG A 196 -13.52 5.25 -2.70
CA ARG A 196 -14.61 4.68 -1.92
C ARG A 196 -15.34 5.80 -1.16
N PRO A 197 -16.62 5.63 -0.79
CA PRO A 197 -17.36 6.55 0.07
C PRO A 197 -16.90 6.47 1.54
N GLU A 198 -15.60 6.63 1.76
CA GLU A 198 -14.93 6.57 3.06
C GLU A 198 -14.13 7.85 3.28
N ARG A 199 -14.09 8.34 4.53
CA ARG A 199 -13.48 9.65 4.84
C ARG A 199 -12.07 9.81 4.31
N THR A 200 -11.23 8.80 4.47
CA THR A 200 -9.82 8.86 4.05
C THR A 200 -9.64 8.70 2.55
N SER A 201 -10.47 7.88 1.91
CA SER A 201 -10.48 7.80 0.44
C SER A 201 -10.96 9.10 -0.20
N VAL A 202 -11.92 9.80 0.42
CA VAL A 202 -12.41 11.11 -0.03
C VAL A 202 -11.33 12.19 0.16
N ASN A 203 -10.66 12.23 1.31
CA ASN A 203 -9.57 13.18 1.55
C ASN A 203 -8.44 13.01 0.53
N GLU A 204 -8.03 11.77 0.26
CA GLU A 204 -6.99 11.46 -0.71
C GLU A 204 -7.38 11.90 -2.14
N LEU A 205 -8.64 11.68 -2.53
CA LEU A 205 -9.14 12.16 -3.82
C LEU A 205 -9.11 13.69 -3.93
N LEU A 206 -9.51 14.41 -2.87
CA LEU A 206 -9.47 15.87 -2.86
C LEU A 206 -8.05 16.40 -2.97
N ARG A 207 -7.08 15.79 -2.28
CA ARG A 207 -5.66 16.12 -2.39
C ARG A 207 -5.13 15.86 -3.79
N ALA A 208 -5.36 14.66 -4.31
CA ALA A 208 -4.97 14.23 -5.66
C ALA A 208 -5.46 15.20 -6.74
N ARG A 209 -6.70 15.68 -6.59
CA ARG A 209 -7.30 16.65 -7.50
C ARG A 209 -6.50 17.95 -7.52
N GLU A 210 -6.15 18.50 -6.36
CA GLU A 210 -5.37 19.74 -6.28
C GLU A 210 -3.96 19.55 -6.87
N GLU A 211 -3.32 18.41 -6.61
CA GLU A 211 -2.01 18.08 -7.20
C GLU A 211 -2.07 17.98 -8.74
N LEU A 212 -3.08 17.31 -9.31
CA LEU A 212 -3.28 17.29 -10.77
C LEU A 212 -3.55 18.69 -11.34
N ARG A 213 -4.33 19.53 -10.65
CA ARG A 213 -4.57 20.92 -11.06
C ARG A 213 -3.28 21.73 -11.10
N ASN A 214 -2.41 21.55 -10.11
CA ASN A 214 -1.10 22.21 -10.06
C ASN A 214 -0.21 21.78 -11.22
N LEU A 215 -0.35 20.53 -11.70
CA LEU A 215 0.33 20.03 -12.89
C LEU A 215 -0.30 20.51 -14.21
N GLY A 216 -1.36 21.33 -14.18
CA GLY A 216 -2.05 21.84 -15.37
C GLY A 216 -3.02 20.85 -16.01
N ILE A 217 -3.32 19.74 -15.33
CA ILE A 217 -4.30 18.76 -15.76
C ILE A 217 -5.64 19.19 -15.16
N GLY A 218 -6.62 19.54 -15.99
CA GLY A 218 -7.90 20.10 -15.56
C GLY A 218 -9.14 19.26 -15.89
N ASN A 219 -8.97 18.20 -16.69
CA ASN A 219 -10.09 17.38 -17.16
C ASN A 219 -10.24 16.11 -16.33
N PHE A 220 -11.12 16.15 -15.33
CA PHE A 220 -11.39 15.01 -14.47
C PHE A 220 -12.87 14.62 -14.40
N ARG A 221 -13.08 13.33 -14.22
CA ARG A 221 -14.31 12.67 -13.82
C ARG A 221 -14.13 12.07 -12.43
N ILE A 222 -15.18 12.08 -11.62
CA ILE A 222 -15.14 11.51 -10.26
C ILE A 222 -16.07 10.31 -10.20
N VAL A 223 -15.53 9.19 -9.74
CA VAL A 223 -16.27 7.93 -9.53
C VAL A 223 -16.19 7.55 -8.05
N VAL A 224 -17.35 7.44 -7.41
CA VAL A 224 -17.48 6.89 -6.07
C VAL A 224 -17.87 5.42 -6.20
N ASN A 225 -16.90 4.53 -6.04
CA ASN A 225 -17.09 3.10 -6.21
C ASN A 225 -17.47 2.40 -4.90
N GLY A 226 -18.29 1.36 -4.99
CA GLY A 226 -18.71 0.56 -3.83
C GLY A 226 -19.71 1.25 -2.92
N VAL A 227 -20.60 2.04 -3.49
CA VAL A 227 -21.74 2.56 -2.76
C VAL A 227 -22.63 1.39 -2.38
N ILE A 228 -22.86 1.17 -1.09
CA ILE A 228 -23.71 0.08 -0.63
C ILE A 228 -25.12 0.28 -1.21
N PRO A 229 -25.67 -0.73 -1.90
CA PRO A 229 -27.04 -0.66 -2.42
C PRO A 229 -28.07 -0.38 -1.33
N ASP A 230 -29.11 0.39 -1.65
CA ASP A 230 -30.15 0.75 -0.69
C ASP A 230 -30.92 -0.49 -0.18
N ASP A 231 -30.94 -1.58 -0.95
CA ASP A 231 -31.54 -2.87 -0.60
C ASP A 231 -30.57 -3.87 0.04
N ALA A 232 -29.33 -3.45 0.38
CA ALA A 232 -28.32 -4.33 0.95
C ALA A 232 -28.76 -4.97 2.28
N GLY A 233 -29.52 -4.25 3.11
CA GLY A 233 -30.06 -4.76 4.39
C GLY A 233 -29.00 -5.22 5.40
N GLY A 234 -29.47 -5.75 6.53
CA GLY A 234 -28.62 -6.44 7.52
C GLY A 234 -27.40 -5.65 8.00
N PRO A 235 -26.17 -6.22 7.94
CA PRO A 235 -24.96 -5.67 8.54
C PRO A 235 -24.45 -4.40 7.84
N PHE A 236 -25.04 -4.05 6.68
CA PHE A 236 -24.60 -2.90 5.88
C PHE A 236 -25.32 -1.60 6.25
N ALA A 237 -26.42 -1.62 7.00
CA ALA A 237 -27.30 -0.46 7.21
C ALA A 237 -26.56 0.79 7.75
N ASN A 238 -25.78 0.61 8.81
CA ASN A 238 -25.00 1.69 9.42
C ASN A 238 -23.86 2.17 8.51
N GLN A 239 -23.22 1.27 7.77
CA GLN A 239 -22.19 1.63 6.81
C GLN A 239 -22.78 2.45 5.67
N SER A 240 -23.96 2.11 5.16
CA SER A 240 -24.67 2.92 4.16
C SER A 240 -24.89 4.36 4.62
N ALA A 241 -25.31 4.56 5.88
CA ALA A 241 -25.51 5.90 6.43
C ALA A 241 -24.20 6.71 6.46
N SER A 242 -23.09 6.11 6.92
CA SER A 242 -21.76 6.72 6.90
C SER A 242 -21.30 7.05 5.48
N GLN A 243 -21.50 6.13 4.52
CA GLN A 243 -21.17 6.36 3.11
C GLN A 243 -21.93 7.56 2.53
N ARG A 244 -23.22 7.70 2.81
CA ARG A 244 -24.03 8.85 2.35
C ARG A 244 -23.56 10.18 2.93
N GLU A 245 -23.01 10.19 4.15
CA GLU A 245 -22.35 11.38 4.70
C GLU A 245 -21.08 11.73 3.93
N GLN A 246 -20.21 10.76 3.67
CA GLN A 246 -18.95 11.00 2.95
C GLN A 246 -19.19 11.40 1.48
N ILE A 247 -20.21 10.84 0.82
CA ILE A 247 -20.63 11.25 -0.52
C ILE A 247 -21.10 12.71 -0.51
N ARG A 248 -21.96 13.10 0.44
CA ARG A 248 -22.40 14.51 0.58
C ARG A 248 -21.23 15.45 0.81
N ARG A 249 -20.27 15.05 1.66
CA ARG A 249 -19.05 15.82 1.92
C ARG A 249 -18.22 15.98 0.65
N LEU A 250 -18.02 14.91 -0.12
CA LEU A 250 -17.31 14.97 -1.39
C LEU A 250 -18.02 15.91 -2.36
N SER A 251 -19.32 15.71 -2.60
CA SER A 251 -20.14 16.53 -3.48
C SER A 251 -20.15 18.02 -3.09
N GLY A 252 -20.05 18.35 -1.80
CA GLY A 252 -19.93 19.73 -1.33
C GLY A 252 -18.57 20.40 -1.57
N ASN A 253 -17.51 19.61 -1.83
CA ASN A 253 -16.13 20.11 -2.06
C ASN A 253 -15.73 20.09 -3.54
N ILE A 254 -16.61 19.64 -4.43
CA ILE A 254 -16.36 19.51 -5.87
C ILE A 254 -17.44 20.23 -6.68
N ASP A 255 -17.06 20.74 -7.84
CA ASP A 255 -17.92 21.51 -8.75
C ASP A 255 -18.44 20.67 -9.94
N ARG A 256 -18.38 19.34 -9.82
CA ARG A 256 -18.76 18.37 -10.86
C ARG A 256 -19.58 17.22 -10.28
N PRO A 257 -20.45 16.58 -11.08
CA PRO A 257 -21.21 15.42 -10.62
C PRO A 257 -20.29 14.22 -10.34
N CYS A 258 -20.60 13.48 -9.28
CA CYS A 258 -20.02 12.16 -9.02
C CYS A 258 -20.82 11.08 -9.75
N ILE A 259 -20.12 10.08 -10.29
CA ILE A 259 -20.73 8.82 -10.72
C ILE A 259 -20.67 7.87 -9.53
N GLU A 260 -21.83 7.47 -9.01
CA GLU A 260 -21.92 6.47 -7.95
C GLU A 260 -22.02 5.07 -8.58
N VAL A 261 -21.08 4.20 -8.26
CA VAL A 261 -21.07 2.80 -8.72
C VAL A 261 -21.40 1.90 -7.52
N PRO A 262 -22.48 1.11 -7.58
CA PRO A 262 -22.88 0.30 -6.44
C PRO A 262 -21.86 -0.80 -6.14
N LEU A 263 -21.76 -1.18 -4.86
CA LEU A 263 -21.01 -2.36 -4.45
C LEU A 263 -21.67 -3.58 -5.09
N GLN A 264 -20.87 -4.45 -5.71
CA GLN A 264 -21.38 -5.62 -6.41
C GLN A 264 -21.53 -6.81 -5.46
N GLY A 265 -22.58 -7.61 -5.63
CA GLY A 265 -22.86 -8.80 -4.80
C GLY A 265 -22.01 -10.02 -5.15
N GLY A 266 -21.43 -10.04 -6.36
CA GLY A 266 -20.52 -11.05 -6.87
C GLY A 266 -19.34 -10.42 -7.59
N GLU A 267 -18.55 -11.27 -8.25
CA GLU A 267 -17.31 -10.85 -8.90
C GLU A 267 -17.51 -10.13 -10.23
N VAL A 268 -16.60 -9.19 -10.46
CA VAL A 268 -16.42 -8.52 -11.75
C VAL A 268 -15.17 -9.10 -12.43
N LYS A 269 -15.26 -10.35 -12.88
CA LYS A 269 -14.20 -11.02 -13.64
C LYS A 269 -14.71 -11.68 -14.90
N GLY A 270 -13.82 -11.74 -15.89
CA GLY A 270 -14.13 -12.21 -17.22
C GLY A 270 -14.93 -11.18 -18.02
N LEU A 271 -14.84 -11.27 -19.34
CA LEU A 271 -15.45 -10.32 -20.27
C LEU A 271 -16.95 -10.12 -19.99
N SER A 272 -17.71 -11.20 -19.81
CA SER A 272 -19.17 -11.10 -19.60
C SER A 272 -19.57 -10.33 -18.33
N ALA A 273 -18.82 -10.47 -17.23
CA ALA A 273 -19.10 -9.71 -16.02
C ALA A 273 -18.66 -8.25 -16.17
N LEU A 274 -17.53 -7.99 -16.83
CA LEU A 274 -17.06 -6.65 -17.13
C LEU A 274 -18.03 -5.87 -18.03
N GLU A 275 -18.63 -6.52 -19.03
CA GLU A 275 -19.65 -5.92 -19.90
C GLU A 275 -20.88 -5.49 -19.08
N ARG A 276 -21.40 -6.38 -18.23
CA ARG A 276 -22.52 -6.05 -17.35
C ARG A 276 -22.16 -4.96 -16.35
N PHE A 277 -20.97 -5.03 -15.76
CA PHE A 277 -20.48 -4.01 -14.82
C PHE A 277 -20.26 -2.66 -15.49
N ALA A 278 -19.82 -2.62 -16.76
CA ALA A 278 -19.72 -1.38 -17.51
C ALA A 278 -21.07 -0.70 -17.69
N ALA A 279 -22.13 -1.48 -17.94
CA ALA A 279 -23.49 -0.96 -18.03
C ALA A 279 -24.00 -0.42 -16.67
N ILE A 280 -23.63 -1.07 -15.56
CA ILE A 280 -23.91 -0.57 -14.20
C ILE A 280 -23.15 0.72 -13.92
N ALA A 281 -21.85 0.76 -14.22
CA ALA A 281 -20.99 1.89 -13.89
C ALA A 281 -21.28 3.13 -14.76
N PHE A 282 -21.67 2.96 -16.03
CA PHE A 282 -21.68 4.06 -17.00
C PHE A 282 -22.97 4.24 -17.81
N ASP A 283 -23.90 3.28 -17.78
CA ASP A 283 -25.13 3.33 -18.58
C ASP A 283 -26.40 3.48 -17.71
N GLY A 284 -26.24 3.85 -16.42
CA GLY A 284 -27.35 4.21 -15.53
C GLY A 284 -28.18 3.03 -15.01
N ARG A 285 -27.65 1.80 -15.10
CA ARG A 285 -28.26 0.64 -14.45
C ARG A 285 -28.02 0.66 -12.95
N THR A 286 -29.03 0.27 -12.17
CA THR A 286 -29.01 0.31 -10.71
C THR A 286 -28.90 -1.08 -10.06
N ASP A 287 -28.93 -2.15 -10.85
CA ASP A 287 -28.79 -3.49 -10.33
C ASP A 287 -27.33 -3.84 -10.00
N THR A 288 -27.15 -4.89 -9.22
CA THR A 288 -25.83 -5.42 -8.88
C THR A 288 -25.63 -6.79 -9.50
N LEU A 289 -24.38 -7.11 -9.82
CA LEU A 289 -24.01 -8.46 -10.16
C LEU A 289 -24.24 -9.36 -8.94
N LEU A 290 -25.13 -10.34 -9.09
CA LEU A 290 -25.39 -11.38 -8.11
C LEU A 290 -24.87 -12.72 -8.67
N GLY A 291 -24.41 -13.60 -7.79
CA GLY A 291 -24.11 -14.99 -8.14
C GLY A 291 -22.64 -15.33 -8.34
N GLY A 292 -22.40 -16.54 -8.86
CA GLY A 292 -21.09 -17.21 -8.93
C GLY A 292 -20.83 -18.17 -7.77
N PHE A 293 -21.41 -17.91 -6.60
CA PHE A 293 -21.09 -18.63 -5.35
C PHE A 293 -22.30 -19.17 -4.58
N ALA A 294 -23.52 -19.03 -5.10
CA ALA A 294 -24.74 -19.44 -4.40
C ALA A 294 -24.66 -20.91 -3.93
N GLY A 295 -24.95 -21.14 -2.65
CA GLY A 295 -24.89 -22.47 -2.04
C GLY A 295 -23.49 -22.93 -1.64
N THR A 296 -22.49 -22.05 -1.64
CA THR A 296 -21.18 -22.34 -1.05
C THR A 296 -21.34 -22.67 0.43
N ARG A 297 -20.73 -23.76 0.89
CA ARG A 297 -20.83 -24.21 2.28
C ARG A 297 -20.12 -23.23 3.23
N PRO A 298 -20.66 -22.98 4.44
CA PRO A 298 -19.97 -22.19 5.46
C PRO A 298 -18.57 -22.73 5.75
N PHE A 299 -17.60 -21.83 5.83
CA PHE A 299 -16.22 -22.13 6.16
C PHE A 299 -16.08 -22.41 7.66
N ALA A 300 -15.47 -23.54 7.99
CA ALA A 300 -15.28 -23.99 9.37
C ALA A 300 -13.80 -24.09 9.80
N GLY A 301 -12.86 -23.73 8.92
CA GLY A 301 -11.41 -23.87 9.15
C GLY A 301 -10.77 -22.78 10.02
N PHE A 302 -11.56 -22.03 10.80
CA PHE A 302 -11.02 -21.00 11.68
C PHE A 302 -10.19 -21.60 12.83
N SER A 303 -9.03 -21.02 13.08
CA SER A 303 -8.16 -21.36 14.19
C SER A 303 -8.61 -20.69 15.48
N SER A 304 -8.35 -21.33 16.61
CA SER A 304 -8.77 -20.80 17.91
C SER A 304 -7.92 -19.60 18.35
N ALA A 305 -8.52 -18.72 19.14
CA ALA A 305 -7.85 -17.56 19.71
C ALA A 305 -6.60 -17.91 20.54
N HIS A 306 -6.55 -19.12 21.12
CA HIS A 306 -5.36 -19.62 21.83
C HIS A 306 -4.14 -19.75 20.94
N VAL A 307 -4.32 -20.12 19.66
CA VAL A 307 -3.23 -20.21 18.69
C VAL A 307 -2.67 -18.81 18.41
N LEU A 308 -3.54 -17.84 18.13
CA LEU A 308 -3.11 -16.45 17.90
C LEU A 308 -2.43 -15.87 19.14
N ARG A 309 -2.97 -16.12 20.33
CA ARG A 309 -2.37 -15.69 21.60
C ARG A 309 -0.93 -16.14 21.72
N LYS A 310 -0.63 -17.43 21.51
CA LYS A 310 0.75 -17.95 21.50
C LYS A 310 1.65 -17.31 20.42
N MET A 311 1.06 -16.91 19.29
CA MET A 311 1.78 -16.21 18.24
C MET A 311 2.11 -14.77 18.63
N VAL A 312 1.29 -14.07 19.41
CA VAL A 312 1.53 -12.66 19.75
C VAL A 312 2.11 -12.44 21.15
N THR A 313 2.10 -13.46 22.02
CA THR A 313 2.73 -13.43 23.34
C THR A 313 3.94 -14.38 23.38
N GLY A 314 5.11 -13.87 23.78
CA GLY A 314 6.32 -14.67 23.90
C GLY A 314 6.37 -15.50 25.18
N ALA A 315 7.18 -16.57 25.19
CA ALA A 315 7.48 -17.35 26.40
C ALA A 315 8.61 -16.71 27.25
N ALA A 316 9.46 -15.86 26.65
CA ALA A 316 10.46 -15.01 27.32
C ALA A 316 10.91 -13.89 26.35
N GLY A 317 10.97 -12.64 26.83
CA GLY A 317 11.45 -11.49 26.05
C GLY A 317 10.35 -10.72 25.29
N SER A 318 10.72 -9.53 24.77
CA SER A 318 9.81 -8.68 23.99
C SER A 318 9.50 -9.30 22.63
N LYS A 319 8.22 -9.34 22.26
CA LYS A 319 7.76 -9.89 20.99
C LYS A 319 7.38 -8.81 19.99
N THR A 320 7.87 -8.89 18.76
CA THR A 320 7.47 -8.00 17.67
C THR A 320 6.33 -8.63 16.87
N VAL A 321 5.22 -7.93 16.67
CA VAL A 321 4.08 -8.38 15.87
C VAL A 321 3.87 -7.38 14.73
N VAL A 322 3.95 -7.86 13.50
CA VAL A 322 3.83 -7.04 12.29
C VAL A 322 2.53 -7.42 11.59
N LEU A 323 1.60 -6.47 11.46
CA LEU A 323 0.38 -6.67 10.70
C LEU A 323 0.54 -6.02 9.33
N THR A 324 0.44 -6.84 8.28
CA THR A 324 0.57 -6.37 6.90
C THR A 324 -0.61 -6.83 6.03
N GLY A 325 -0.78 -6.22 4.88
CA GLY A 325 -1.90 -6.45 3.96
C GLY A 325 -2.30 -5.19 3.20
N LYS A 326 -3.22 -5.35 2.25
CA LYS A 326 -3.70 -4.27 1.38
C LYS A 326 -4.27 -3.08 2.16
N GLY A 327 -4.26 -1.89 1.57
CA GLY A 327 -4.98 -0.73 2.12
C GLY A 327 -6.49 -1.04 2.28
N GLY A 328 -7.08 -0.67 3.42
CA GLY A 328 -8.52 -0.83 3.68
C GLY A 328 -8.98 -2.16 4.27
N VAL A 329 -8.12 -3.18 4.36
CA VAL A 329 -8.48 -4.50 4.95
C VAL A 329 -8.64 -4.50 6.47
N GLY A 330 -8.31 -3.39 7.14
CA GLY A 330 -8.48 -3.22 8.60
C GLY A 330 -7.27 -3.59 9.47
N LYS A 331 -6.04 -3.46 8.93
CA LYS A 331 -4.78 -3.65 9.69
C LYS A 331 -4.74 -2.87 11.00
N THR A 332 -4.99 -1.57 10.93
CA THR A 332 -5.00 -0.67 12.09
C THR A 332 -5.99 -1.12 13.16
N VAL A 333 -7.18 -1.57 12.76
CA VAL A 333 -8.19 -2.08 13.70
C VAL A 333 -7.70 -3.33 14.41
N ALA A 334 -7.16 -4.30 13.65
CA ALA A 334 -6.60 -5.51 14.22
C ALA A 334 -5.41 -5.20 15.15
N ALA A 335 -4.52 -4.28 14.76
CA ALA A 335 -3.37 -3.87 15.55
C ALA A 335 -3.79 -3.20 16.87
N CYS A 336 -4.72 -2.23 16.81
CA CYS A 336 -5.28 -1.57 17.99
C CYS A 336 -6.01 -2.56 18.90
N ALA A 337 -6.79 -3.50 18.35
CA ALA A 337 -7.54 -4.47 19.12
C ALA A 337 -6.62 -5.46 19.85
N LEU A 338 -5.59 -5.98 19.18
CA LEU A 338 -4.56 -6.81 19.80
C LEU A 338 -3.84 -6.03 20.91
N ALA A 339 -3.43 -4.79 20.64
CA ALA A 339 -2.69 -3.97 21.59
C ALA A 339 -3.53 -3.64 22.84
N ALA A 340 -4.75 -3.16 22.64
CA ALA A 340 -5.68 -2.82 23.70
C ALA A 340 -6.01 -4.03 24.57
N ARG A 341 -6.20 -5.20 23.96
CA ARG A 341 -6.54 -6.43 24.67
C ARG A 341 -5.38 -6.93 25.54
N LEU A 342 -4.18 -7.01 24.97
CA LEU A 342 -2.99 -7.41 25.73
C LEU A 342 -2.66 -6.41 26.85
N ALA A 343 -2.81 -5.11 26.61
CA ALA A 343 -2.62 -4.08 27.63
C ALA A 343 -3.62 -4.22 28.79
N ARG A 344 -4.90 -4.50 28.47
CA ARG A 344 -5.94 -4.78 29.48
C ARG A 344 -5.64 -6.01 30.33
N GLU A 345 -4.89 -6.98 29.78
CA GLU A 345 -4.42 -8.18 30.49
C GLU A 345 -3.12 -7.91 31.29
N GLY A 346 -2.73 -6.65 31.43
CA GLY A 346 -1.60 -6.21 32.28
C GLY A 346 -0.24 -6.21 31.59
N LYS A 347 -0.19 -6.44 30.28
CA LYS A 347 1.06 -6.35 29.50
C LYS A 347 1.40 -4.90 29.17
N ARG A 348 2.69 -4.59 29.09
CA ARG A 348 3.21 -3.33 28.54
C ARG A 348 3.37 -3.48 27.04
N ILE A 349 2.51 -2.80 26.28
CA ILE A 349 2.46 -2.90 24.83
C ILE A 349 2.83 -1.56 24.20
N LEU A 350 3.70 -1.61 23.19
CA LEU A 350 3.93 -0.50 22.29
C LEU A 350 3.21 -0.74 20.97
N LEU A 351 2.30 0.15 20.60
CA LEU A 351 1.68 0.21 19.28
C LEU A 351 2.37 1.29 18.44
N ALA A 352 2.93 0.92 17.31
CA ALA A 352 3.50 1.88 16.37
C ALA A 352 2.76 1.84 15.04
N THR A 353 2.61 2.99 14.39
CA THR A 353 2.12 3.05 13.00
C THR A 353 3.13 3.77 12.12
N THR A 354 3.31 3.23 10.91
CA THR A 354 4.01 3.92 9.82
C THR A 354 3.03 4.60 8.86
N ASP A 355 1.72 4.58 9.15
CA ASP A 355 0.71 5.18 8.29
C ASP A 355 0.59 6.69 8.56
N PRO A 356 0.93 7.56 7.58
CA PRO A 356 0.87 9.01 7.75
C PRO A 356 -0.55 9.54 8.00
N ALA A 357 -1.60 8.78 7.69
CA ALA A 357 -2.98 9.19 7.93
C ALA A 357 -3.42 9.09 9.42
N SER A 358 -2.51 8.66 10.32
CA SER A 358 -2.71 8.64 11.78
C SER A 358 -3.99 7.92 12.24
N HIS A 359 -4.34 6.82 11.55
CA HIS A 359 -5.56 6.06 11.78
C HIS A 359 -5.66 5.48 13.20
N ILE A 360 -4.53 5.12 13.82
CA ILE A 360 -4.52 4.56 15.18
C ILE A 360 -5.12 5.53 16.21
N GLY A 361 -4.94 6.84 16.06
CA GLY A 361 -5.50 7.81 17.01
C GLY A 361 -7.02 7.88 16.94
N GLN A 362 -7.58 7.74 15.73
CA GLN A 362 -9.03 7.69 15.53
C GLN A 362 -9.62 6.39 16.11
N VAL A 363 -8.99 5.26 15.78
CA VAL A 363 -9.40 3.93 16.26
C VAL A 363 -9.31 3.84 17.79
N LEU A 364 -8.26 4.39 18.40
CA LEU A 364 -8.10 4.43 19.86
C LEU A 364 -8.98 5.52 20.52
N SER A 365 -9.48 6.48 19.74
CA SER A 365 -10.11 7.72 20.24
C SER A 365 -9.18 8.51 21.17
N ALA A 366 -7.91 8.61 20.78
CA ALA A 366 -6.85 9.28 21.53
C ALA A 366 -5.86 9.98 20.59
N GLU A 367 -5.21 11.04 21.06
CA GLU A 367 -4.11 11.66 20.32
C GLU A 367 -2.86 10.76 20.38
N VAL A 368 -2.17 10.61 19.24
CA VAL A 368 -0.91 9.89 19.14
C VAL A 368 0.14 10.81 18.54
N SER A 369 1.28 10.94 19.25
CA SER A 369 2.41 11.79 18.89
C SER A 369 3.52 11.02 18.16
N SER A 370 4.51 11.75 17.65
CA SER A 370 5.79 11.19 17.15
C SER A 370 6.71 10.67 18.25
N GLU A 371 6.39 10.94 19.52
CA GLU A 371 7.05 10.33 20.68
C GLU A 371 6.22 9.19 21.27
N VAL A 372 6.91 8.20 21.85
CA VAL A 372 6.27 7.11 22.59
C VAL A 372 5.59 7.64 23.85
N ARG A 373 4.26 7.59 23.88
CA ARG A 373 3.45 8.08 25.00
C ARG A 373 2.38 7.08 25.43
N PRO A 374 2.00 7.05 26.72
CA PRO A 374 0.89 6.21 27.18
C PRO A 374 -0.43 6.66 26.55
N VAL A 375 -1.28 5.71 26.17
CA VAL A 375 -2.59 5.98 25.56
C VAL A 375 -3.64 6.18 26.65
N PRO A 376 -4.33 7.34 26.71
CA PRO A 376 -5.39 7.56 27.67
C PRO A 376 -6.49 6.49 27.60
N GLY A 377 -6.92 5.99 28.76
CA GLY A 377 -7.98 4.97 28.85
C GLY A 377 -7.54 3.51 28.70
N TYR A 378 -6.26 3.27 28.35
CA TYR A 378 -5.67 1.94 28.19
C TYR A 378 -4.41 1.79 29.07
N PRO A 379 -4.55 1.34 30.33
CA PRO A 379 -3.40 1.05 31.18
C PRO A 379 -2.45 0.05 30.51
N GLY A 380 -1.16 0.36 30.46
CA GLY A 380 -0.14 -0.51 29.85
C GLY A 380 0.02 -0.36 28.34
N LEU A 381 -0.82 0.40 27.65
CA LEU A 381 -0.69 0.68 26.21
C LEU A 381 0.06 1.99 25.97
N PHE A 382 1.05 1.94 25.10
CA PHE A 382 1.81 3.08 24.62
C PHE A 382 1.67 3.14 23.10
N ALA A 383 1.64 4.35 22.54
CA ALA A 383 1.55 4.54 21.10
C ALA A 383 2.58 5.54 20.59
N VAL A 384 3.00 5.34 19.35
CA VAL A 384 3.86 6.26 18.59
C VAL A 384 3.48 6.23 17.12
N ARG A 385 3.58 7.39 16.47
CA ARG A 385 3.42 7.53 15.02
C ARG A 385 4.76 7.90 14.40
N ILE A 386 5.23 7.11 13.45
CA ILE A 386 6.36 7.51 12.61
C ILE A 386 5.83 8.55 11.62
N ASP A 387 6.25 9.81 11.79
CA ASP A 387 5.87 10.90 10.90
C ASP A 387 6.94 11.06 9.83
N GLN A 388 6.64 10.59 8.61
CA GLN A 388 7.61 10.54 7.52
C GLN A 388 8.36 11.87 7.30
N LYS A 389 7.67 13.02 7.40
CA LYS A 389 8.30 14.31 7.17
C LYS A 389 9.24 14.68 8.31
N GLU A 390 8.81 14.49 9.56
CA GLU A 390 9.68 14.73 10.72
C GLU A 390 10.89 13.78 10.71
N SER A 391 10.69 12.51 10.35
CA SER A 391 11.76 11.51 10.22
C SER A 391 12.79 11.91 9.17
N VAL A 392 12.33 12.33 7.98
CA VAL A 392 13.21 12.80 6.89
C VAL A 392 14.04 13.98 7.35
N GLU A 393 13.43 15.01 7.91
CA GLU A 393 14.13 16.22 8.33
C GLU A 393 15.14 15.93 9.47
N ALA A 394 14.76 15.08 10.42
CA ALA A 394 15.66 14.63 11.48
C ALA A 394 16.85 13.83 10.92
N TYR A 395 16.60 12.94 9.96
CA TYR A 395 17.63 12.15 9.29
C TYR A 395 18.58 13.04 8.48
N LYS A 396 18.05 13.96 7.67
CA LYS A 396 18.83 14.95 6.91
C LYS A 396 19.73 15.77 7.84
N ALA A 397 19.16 16.31 8.92
CA ALA A 397 19.90 17.10 9.91
C ALA A 397 21.05 16.30 10.54
N LYS A 398 20.79 15.03 10.88
CA LYS A 398 21.80 14.11 11.43
C LYS A 398 22.93 13.83 10.45
N ILE A 399 22.64 13.48 9.20
CA ILE A 399 23.66 13.18 8.19
C ILE A 399 24.49 14.43 7.86
N LEU A 400 23.85 15.60 7.75
CA LEU A 400 24.56 16.87 7.53
C LEU A 400 25.48 17.22 8.70
N ALA A 401 25.02 17.02 9.94
CA ALA A 401 25.85 17.23 11.12
C ALA A 401 27.06 16.27 11.15
N GLN A 402 26.88 15.00 10.76
CA GLN A 402 27.97 14.02 10.65
C GLN A 402 28.96 14.37 9.53
N ALA A 403 28.47 14.79 8.35
CA ALA A 403 29.31 15.21 7.24
C ALA A 403 30.15 16.45 7.61
N ALA A 404 29.53 17.43 8.25
CA ALA A 404 30.22 18.62 8.77
C ALA A 404 31.27 18.27 9.84
N ALA A 405 30.92 17.39 10.79
CA ALA A 405 31.85 16.90 11.81
C ALA A 405 33.03 16.10 11.23
N SER A 406 32.83 15.46 10.08
CA SER A 406 33.86 14.72 9.35
C SER A 406 34.72 15.60 8.43
N GLY A 407 34.57 16.93 8.49
CA GLY A 407 35.41 17.89 7.78
C GLY A 407 34.96 18.25 6.36
N HIS A 408 33.75 17.85 5.93
CA HIS A 408 33.20 18.28 4.64
C HIS A 408 32.80 19.77 4.70
N THR A 409 33.22 20.59 3.72
CA THR A 409 32.94 22.04 3.69
C THR A 409 32.47 22.51 2.32
N GLY A 410 31.73 23.62 2.27
CA GLY A 410 31.40 24.34 1.03
C GLY A 410 30.62 23.49 0.02
N GLU A 411 31.14 23.38 -1.20
CA GLU A 411 30.56 22.65 -2.32
C GLU A 411 30.24 21.18 -1.98
N MET A 412 31.08 20.52 -1.17
CA MET A 412 30.87 19.12 -0.82
C MET A 412 29.65 18.90 0.08
N LEU A 413 29.32 19.86 0.97
CA LEU A 413 28.07 19.82 1.74
C LEU A 413 26.85 20.14 0.87
N ALA A 414 27.03 20.92 -0.21
CA ALA A 414 25.95 21.19 -1.16
C ALA A 414 25.58 19.92 -1.94
N VAL A 415 26.57 19.14 -2.39
CA VAL A 415 26.34 17.84 -3.03
C VAL A 415 25.63 16.86 -2.08
N VAL A 416 26.05 16.78 -0.81
CA VAL A 416 25.37 15.92 0.18
C VAL A 416 23.93 16.36 0.43
N ARG A 417 23.64 17.68 0.47
CA ARG A 417 22.27 18.17 0.58
C ARG A 417 21.43 17.76 -0.62
N GLU A 418 21.98 17.89 -1.82
CA GLU A 418 21.29 17.53 -3.06
C GLU A 418 20.95 16.03 -3.10
N GLU A 419 21.89 15.15 -2.72
CA GLU A 419 21.59 13.72 -2.62
C GLU A 419 20.54 13.38 -1.56
N LEU A 420 20.51 14.13 -0.45
CA LEU A 420 19.52 13.97 0.61
C LEU A 420 18.10 14.41 0.21
N GLU A 421 17.92 15.13 -0.89
CA GLU A 421 16.60 15.42 -1.47
C GLU A 421 16.05 14.26 -2.32
N SER A 422 16.79 13.15 -2.43
CA SER A 422 16.34 11.98 -3.17
C SER A 422 15.21 11.20 -2.44
N PRO A 423 14.29 10.56 -3.18
CA PRO A 423 13.26 9.69 -2.61
C PRO A 423 13.81 8.56 -1.71
N CYS A 424 15.00 8.05 -2.02
CA CYS A 424 15.68 7.03 -1.21
C CYS A 424 15.97 7.51 0.22
N THR A 425 16.13 8.82 0.43
CA THR A 425 16.35 9.40 1.75
C THR A 425 15.09 9.31 2.62
N GLU A 426 13.90 9.46 2.02
CA GLU A 426 12.63 9.27 2.73
C GLU A 426 12.51 7.85 3.29
N GLU A 427 12.83 6.89 2.44
CA GLU A 427 12.78 5.47 2.76
C GLU A 427 13.77 5.08 3.87
N MET A 428 15.01 5.60 3.82
CA MET A 428 16.03 5.38 4.86
C MET A 428 15.64 5.97 6.21
N ALA A 429 15.08 7.19 6.22
CA ALA A 429 14.69 7.86 7.45
C ALA A 429 13.59 7.10 8.21
N VAL A 430 12.56 6.64 7.49
CA VAL A 430 11.47 5.83 8.05
C VAL A 430 12.00 4.48 8.53
N PHE A 431 12.93 3.88 7.80
CA PHE A 431 13.55 2.61 8.18
C PHE A 431 14.38 2.72 9.47
N GLU A 432 15.13 3.80 9.68
CA GLU A 432 15.92 3.99 10.91
C GLU A 432 14.99 4.06 12.14
N GLU A 433 13.89 4.80 12.07
CA GLU A 433 12.91 4.86 13.16
C GLU A 433 12.25 3.50 13.39
N PHE A 434 11.81 2.82 12.32
CA PHE A 434 11.24 1.48 12.40
C PHE A 434 12.18 0.49 13.11
N SER A 435 13.47 0.52 12.74
CA SER A 435 14.51 -0.31 13.35
C SER A 435 14.61 -0.07 14.85
N GLY A 436 14.63 1.20 15.26
CA GLY A 436 14.67 1.60 16.66
C GLY A 436 13.46 1.11 17.48
N LEU A 437 12.29 0.95 16.85
CA LEU A 437 11.09 0.42 17.51
C LEU A 437 11.14 -1.11 17.65
N VAL A 438 11.62 -1.82 16.64
CA VAL A 438 11.73 -3.29 16.65
C VAL A 438 12.76 -3.76 17.69
N GLU A 439 13.82 -2.99 17.91
CA GLU A 439 14.87 -3.30 18.89
C GLU A 439 14.48 -3.01 20.35
N ARG A 440 13.28 -2.46 20.60
CA ARG A 440 12.86 -2.15 21.98
C ARG A 440 12.54 -3.42 22.76
N ASP A 441 13.20 -3.56 23.90
CA ASP A 441 13.00 -4.66 24.84
C ASP A 441 12.34 -4.22 26.16
N ASP A 442 11.94 -2.94 26.27
CA ASP A 442 11.28 -2.37 27.45
C ASP A 442 9.74 -2.54 27.46
N PHE A 443 9.22 -3.28 26.47
CA PHE A 443 7.81 -3.66 26.32
C PHE A 443 7.69 -5.19 26.25
N ASP A 444 6.58 -5.75 26.73
CA ASP A 444 6.26 -7.17 26.55
C ASP A 444 6.04 -7.52 25.06
N ALA A 445 5.45 -6.58 24.30
CA ALA A 445 5.34 -6.69 22.86
C ALA A 445 5.31 -5.32 22.17
N VAL A 446 5.83 -5.29 20.95
CA VAL A 446 5.77 -4.17 20.00
C VAL A 446 4.89 -4.60 18.83
N ILE A 447 3.75 -3.93 18.64
CA ILE A 447 2.80 -4.18 17.56
C ILE A 447 2.95 -3.08 16.51
N LEU A 448 3.23 -3.47 15.28
CA LEU A 448 3.47 -2.58 14.15
C LEU A 448 2.26 -2.63 13.21
N ASP A 449 1.55 -1.51 13.13
CA ASP A 449 0.57 -1.22 12.09
C ASP A 449 1.32 -0.67 10.86
N THR A 450 1.55 -1.54 9.87
CA THR A 450 2.36 -1.16 8.71
C THR A 450 1.54 -0.46 7.64
N ALA A 451 2.24 0.29 6.79
CA ALA A 451 1.71 0.75 5.50
C ALA A 451 1.24 -0.44 4.63
N PRO A 452 0.53 -0.22 3.51
CA PRO A 452 0.13 -1.31 2.60
C PRO A 452 1.32 -2.22 2.20
N THR A 453 1.03 -3.48 1.91
CA THR A 453 2.00 -4.58 1.73
C THR A 453 3.21 -4.21 0.86
N GLY A 454 3.01 -3.60 -0.31
CA GLY A 454 4.12 -3.18 -1.19
C GLY A 454 5.08 -2.16 -0.57
N HIS A 455 4.59 -1.24 0.26
CA HIS A 455 5.45 -0.28 0.97
C HIS A 455 6.19 -0.95 2.14
N THR A 456 5.56 -1.94 2.78
CA THR A 456 6.20 -2.71 3.86
C THR A 456 7.36 -3.54 3.34
N LEU A 457 7.19 -4.18 2.17
CA LEU A 457 8.24 -4.96 1.53
C LEU A 457 9.43 -4.08 1.15
N ARG A 458 9.19 -2.94 0.49
CA ARG A 458 10.25 -1.97 0.20
C ARG A 458 11.02 -1.58 1.44
N LEU A 459 10.32 -1.19 2.53
CA LEU A 459 10.96 -0.87 3.82
C LEU A 459 11.88 -2.01 4.33
N LEU A 460 11.51 -3.27 4.10
CA LEU A 460 12.25 -4.45 4.53
C LEU A 460 13.36 -4.88 3.55
N GLU A 461 13.29 -4.47 2.27
CA GLU A 461 14.31 -4.70 1.23
C GLU A 461 15.49 -3.73 1.35
N LEU A 462 15.23 -2.48 1.73
CA LEU A 462 16.21 -1.41 1.98
C LEU A 462 17.45 -1.84 2.79
N PRO A 463 17.34 -2.59 3.90
CA PRO A 463 18.49 -3.19 4.58
C PRO A 463 19.47 -3.90 3.66
N TYR A 464 18.96 -4.69 2.72
CA TYR A 464 19.77 -5.57 1.89
C TYR A 464 20.48 -4.79 0.79
N ASP A 465 19.79 -3.83 0.19
CA ASP A 465 20.36 -2.93 -0.82
C ASP A 465 21.40 -2.00 -0.21
N TYR A 466 21.11 -1.44 0.96
CA TYR A 466 22.04 -0.59 1.69
C TYR A 466 23.26 -1.39 2.19
N ALA A 467 23.05 -2.59 2.77
CA ALA A 467 24.15 -3.45 3.18
C ALA A 467 25.06 -3.81 1.99
N ARG A 468 24.49 -4.14 0.83
CA ARG A 468 25.26 -4.40 -0.40
C ARG A 468 26.01 -3.16 -0.88
N GLN A 469 25.38 -1.98 -0.87
CA GLN A 469 26.02 -0.73 -1.27
C GLN A 469 27.18 -0.37 -0.33
N VAL A 470 26.99 -0.49 0.98
CA VAL A 470 28.04 -0.27 1.99
C VAL A 470 29.15 -1.31 1.84
N GLU A 471 28.83 -2.59 1.66
CA GLU A 471 29.84 -3.64 1.39
C GLU A 471 30.69 -3.33 0.16
N MET A 472 30.08 -2.85 -0.92
CA MET A 472 30.80 -2.44 -2.13
C MET A 472 31.65 -1.17 -1.91
N MET A 473 31.13 -0.17 -1.20
CA MET A 473 31.88 1.05 -0.87
C MET A 473 33.08 0.76 0.04
N VAL A 474 32.93 -0.12 1.02
CA VAL A 474 34.01 -0.60 1.90
C VAL A 474 35.00 -1.50 1.16
N ALA A 475 34.54 -2.30 0.20
CA ALA A 475 35.45 -3.08 -0.66
C ALA A 475 36.35 -2.18 -1.53
N ILE A 476 35.88 -0.97 -1.88
CA ILE A 476 36.62 0.03 -2.65
C ILE A 476 37.50 0.90 -1.74
N ARG A 477 37.05 1.22 -0.52
CA ARG A 477 37.80 2.02 0.48
C ARG A 477 38.25 1.13 1.64
N LYS A 478 39.53 0.72 1.61
CA LYS A 478 40.12 -0.27 2.53
C LYS A 478 40.12 0.05 4.03
N ASP A 479 39.68 1.23 4.47
CA ASP A 479 39.71 1.64 5.87
C ASP A 479 38.45 2.43 6.23
N ASP A 480 37.44 1.78 6.82
CA ASP A 480 36.39 2.50 7.55
C ASP A 480 35.78 1.68 8.68
N ALA A 481 36.24 1.91 9.91
CA ALA A 481 35.75 1.25 11.13
C ALA A 481 34.32 1.67 11.53
N GLY A 482 33.81 2.79 11.00
CA GLY A 482 32.44 3.25 11.20
C GLY A 482 31.39 2.40 10.46
N ALA A 483 31.74 1.90 9.27
CA ALA A 483 30.85 1.06 8.45
C ALA A 483 30.55 -0.29 9.11
N THR A 484 31.49 -0.84 9.90
CA THR A 484 31.31 -2.10 10.63
C THR A 484 30.23 -2.05 11.73
N GLY A 485 30.05 -0.89 12.38
CA GLY A 485 29.04 -0.74 13.45
C GLY A 485 27.61 -0.64 12.92
N ALA A 486 27.40 0.14 11.84
CA ALA A 486 26.11 0.23 11.15
C ALA A 486 25.69 -1.12 10.56
N LYS A 487 26.64 -1.84 9.94
CA LYS A 487 26.42 -3.20 9.43
C LYS A 487 26.00 -4.18 10.52
N GLY A 488 26.67 -4.17 11.67
CA GLY A 488 26.36 -5.08 12.79
C GLY A 488 24.95 -4.88 13.37
N LYS A 489 24.46 -3.63 13.43
CA LYS A 489 23.07 -3.34 13.84
C LYS A 489 22.06 -3.85 12.83
N LEU A 490 22.34 -3.62 11.55
CA LEU A 490 21.48 -4.06 10.45
C LEU A 490 21.36 -5.59 10.41
N ASP A 491 22.47 -6.30 10.58
CA ASP A 491 22.49 -7.77 10.69
C ASP A 491 21.67 -8.28 11.88
N ALA A 492 21.72 -7.59 13.02
CA ALA A 492 20.97 -7.96 14.22
C ALA A 492 19.46 -7.78 13.99
N LEU A 493 19.04 -6.67 13.40
CA LEU A 493 17.64 -6.42 13.04
C LEU A 493 17.12 -7.46 12.05
N VAL A 494 17.86 -7.72 10.96
CA VAL A 494 17.49 -8.72 9.96
C VAL A 494 17.34 -10.09 10.60
N ARG A 495 18.24 -10.49 11.50
CA ARG A 495 18.11 -11.74 12.26
C ARG A 495 16.87 -11.78 13.14
N ARG A 496 16.54 -10.67 13.84
CA ARG A 496 15.36 -10.57 14.69
C ARG A 496 14.06 -10.67 13.89
N LEU A 497 13.98 -10.01 12.73
CA LEU A 497 12.82 -10.08 11.83
C LEU A 497 12.62 -11.50 11.25
N LYS A 498 13.71 -12.24 11.02
CA LYS A 498 13.68 -13.63 10.53
C LYS A 498 13.36 -14.67 11.59
N ASP A 499 13.58 -14.38 12.87
CA ASP A 499 13.31 -15.35 13.93
C ASP A 499 11.80 -15.39 14.27
N PRO A 500 11.08 -16.47 13.92
CA PRO A 500 9.63 -16.58 14.17
C PRO A 500 9.28 -16.63 15.67
N ARG A 501 10.27 -16.79 16.55
CA ARG A 501 10.07 -16.70 18.01
C ARG A 501 10.07 -15.26 18.49
N ALA A 502 10.87 -14.39 17.88
CA ALA A 502 11.00 -12.98 18.22
C ALA A 502 9.99 -12.10 17.46
N THR A 503 9.77 -12.40 16.18
CA THR A 503 8.88 -11.62 15.30
C THR A 503 7.76 -12.50 14.74
N THR A 504 6.55 -11.96 14.69
CA THR A 504 5.38 -12.62 14.11
C THR A 504 4.75 -11.71 13.07
N PHE A 505 4.72 -12.17 11.83
CA PHE A 505 4.04 -11.54 10.70
C PHE A 505 2.64 -12.14 10.51
N LEU A 506 1.63 -11.27 10.51
CA LEU A 506 0.24 -11.61 10.27
C LEU A 506 -0.28 -10.88 9.03
N LEU A 507 -0.91 -11.63 8.12
CA LEU A 507 -1.59 -11.07 6.97
C LEU A 507 -3.04 -10.73 7.35
N VAL A 508 -3.44 -9.48 7.16
CA VAL A 508 -4.85 -9.08 7.29
C VAL A 508 -5.47 -9.06 5.91
N ILE A 509 -6.54 -9.82 5.72
CA ILE A 509 -7.26 -9.93 4.45
C ILE A 509 -8.75 -9.65 4.61
N TYR A 510 -9.37 -9.24 3.53
CA TYR A 510 -10.82 -9.34 3.33
C TYR A 510 -11.07 -10.55 2.42
N PRO A 511 -12.04 -11.45 2.68
CA PRO A 511 -12.28 -12.63 1.85
C PRO A 511 -12.88 -12.30 0.48
N GLU A 512 -12.04 -11.73 -0.37
CA GLU A 512 -12.24 -11.45 -1.76
C GLU A 512 -10.95 -11.80 -2.50
N TYR A 513 -11.04 -11.96 -3.83
CA TYR A 513 -9.91 -12.32 -4.65
C TYR A 513 -8.69 -11.43 -4.45
N THR A 514 -8.85 -10.13 -4.70
CA THR A 514 -7.70 -9.21 -4.79
C THR A 514 -6.95 -9.10 -3.46
N PRO A 515 -7.60 -8.92 -2.29
CA PRO A 515 -6.89 -8.92 -1.02
C PRO A 515 -6.13 -10.23 -0.74
N ILE A 516 -6.69 -11.39 -1.11
CA ILE A 516 -6.03 -12.69 -0.92
C ILE A 516 -4.78 -12.81 -1.80
N PHE A 517 -4.89 -12.58 -3.10
CA PHE A 517 -3.76 -12.78 -4.02
C PHE A 517 -2.69 -11.69 -3.88
N GLU A 518 -3.05 -10.48 -3.43
CA GLU A 518 -2.06 -9.47 -3.04
C GLU A 518 -1.33 -9.85 -1.75
N ALA A 519 -2.04 -10.39 -0.74
CA ALA A 519 -1.41 -10.91 0.46
C ALA A 519 -0.54 -12.16 0.16
N LYS A 520 -0.93 -12.98 -0.82
CA LYS A 520 -0.13 -14.11 -1.31
C LYS A 520 1.20 -13.65 -1.88
N ARG A 521 1.20 -12.70 -2.83
CA ARG A 521 2.42 -12.14 -3.41
C ARG A 521 3.34 -11.60 -2.30
N ALA A 522 2.79 -10.82 -1.38
CA ALA A 522 3.59 -10.30 -0.29
C ALA A 522 4.14 -11.38 0.66
N ALA A 523 3.41 -12.47 0.89
CA ALA A 523 3.92 -13.60 1.65
C ALA A 523 5.06 -14.33 0.91
N GLU A 524 4.98 -14.42 -0.42
CA GLU A 524 6.03 -14.97 -1.27
C GLU A 524 7.28 -14.07 -1.24
N ASP A 525 7.12 -12.76 -1.39
CA ASP A 525 8.22 -11.77 -1.34
C ASP A 525 8.93 -11.76 0.04
N LEU A 526 8.15 -11.81 1.14
CA LEU A 526 8.70 -11.95 2.49
C LEU A 526 9.48 -13.26 2.64
N LYS A 527 8.95 -14.36 2.09
CA LYS A 527 9.59 -15.67 2.15
C LYS A 527 10.89 -15.71 1.36
N GLU A 528 10.96 -15.06 0.20
CA GLU A 528 12.21 -14.89 -0.57
C GLU A 528 13.26 -14.11 0.24
N SER A 529 12.81 -13.13 1.02
CA SER A 529 13.65 -12.40 1.97
C SER A 529 14.02 -13.21 3.23
N GLY A 530 13.51 -14.44 3.38
CA GLY A 530 13.74 -15.33 4.53
C GLY A 530 12.87 -15.03 5.75
N ILE A 531 11.79 -14.26 5.59
CA ILE A 531 10.81 -13.93 6.63
C ILE A 531 9.58 -14.83 6.44
N GLU A 532 9.19 -15.57 7.48
CA GLU A 532 8.00 -16.41 7.44
C GLU A 532 6.78 -15.67 7.99
N VAL A 533 5.65 -15.77 7.28
CA VAL A 533 4.33 -15.36 7.78
C VAL A 533 3.73 -16.51 8.60
N GLN A 534 3.19 -16.22 9.79
CA GLN A 534 2.68 -17.24 10.70
C GLN A 534 1.15 -17.39 10.70
N GLY A 535 0.40 -16.39 10.25
CA GLY A 535 -1.06 -16.45 10.32
C GLY A 535 -1.79 -15.42 9.47
N VAL A 536 -3.09 -15.64 9.28
CA VAL A 536 -3.98 -14.80 8.49
C VAL A 536 -5.15 -14.34 9.36
N ILE A 537 -5.45 -13.05 9.38
CA ILE A 537 -6.65 -12.47 9.98
C ILE A 537 -7.63 -12.17 8.85
N ALA A 538 -8.73 -12.90 8.81
CA ALA A 538 -9.84 -12.65 7.90
C ALA A 538 -10.83 -11.67 8.56
N ASN A 539 -10.84 -10.44 8.04
CA ASN A 539 -11.63 -9.34 8.58
C ASN A 539 -12.93 -9.11 7.78
N PHE A 540 -13.86 -8.34 8.36
CA PHE A 540 -15.17 -8.01 7.80
C PHE A 540 -16.03 -9.23 7.44
N LEU A 541 -16.01 -10.26 8.28
CA LEU A 541 -16.80 -11.47 8.05
C LEU A 541 -18.29 -11.25 8.33
N LEU A 542 -19.11 -11.55 7.34
CA LEU A 542 -20.56 -11.55 7.43
C LEU A 542 -21.03 -12.78 8.21
N ASP A 543 -22.03 -12.59 9.05
CA ASP A 543 -22.80 -13.68 9.62
C ASP A 543 -23.98 -14.02 8.69
N GLU A 544 -24.31 -15.31 8.59
CA GLU A 544 -25.43 -15.77 7.75
C GLU A 544 -26.75 -15.23 8.28
N ASP A 545 -26.91 -15.24 9.62
CA ASP A 545 -28.15 -14.83 10.30
C ASP A 545 -28.43 -13.32 10.12
N ASP A 546 -27.39 -12.52 9.88
CA ASP A 546 -27.52 -11.09 9.63
C ASP A 546 -27.82 -10.76 8.15
N CYS A 547 -27.68 -11.72 7.23
CA CYS A 547 -27.83 -11.49 5.79
C CYS A 547 -29.31 -11.56 5.34
N SER A 548 -30.00 -10.42 5.42
CA SER A 548 -31.44 -10.34 5.15
C SER A 548 -31.85 -10.08 3.68
N SER A 549 -30.90 -9.98 2.74
CA SER A 549 -31.16 -9.60 1.34
C SER A 549 -30.44 -10.50 0.34
N PRO A 550 -30.89 -10.59 -0.94
CA PRO A 550 -30.15 -11.31 -1.98
C PRO A 550 -28.72 -10.81 -2.16
N PHE A 551 -28.51 -9.49 -2.01
CA PHE A 551 -27.18 -8.88 -2.07
C PHE A 551 -26.28 -9.35 -0.92
N SER A 552 -26.71 -9.20 0.32
CA SER A 552 -25.93 -9.59 1.51
C SER A 552 -25.65 -11.09 1.53
N MET A 553 -26.63 -11.93 1.15
CA MET A 553 -26.45 -13.37 0.98
C MET A 553 -25.43 -13.72 -0.12
N SER A 554 -25.46 -13.03 -1.26
CA SER A 554 -24.47 -13.23 -2.33
C SER A 554 -23.06 -12.91 -1.83
N ARG A 555 -22.89 -11.82 -1.09
CA ARG A 555 -21.61 -11.42 -0.47
C ARG A 555 -21.15 -12.45 0.58
N TYR A 556 -22.04 -12.95 1.41
CA TYR A 556 -21.74 -14.00 2.38
C TYR A 556 -21.20 -15.26 1.69
N PHE A 557 -21.90 -15.77 0.68
CA PHE A 557 -21.44 -16.95 -0.07
C PHE A 557 -20.10 -16.74 -0.76
N MET A 558 -19.87 -15.54 -1.32
CA MET A 558 -18.58 -15.17 -1.88
C MET A 558 -17.47 -15.21 -0.82
N GLN A 559 -17.72 -14.71 0.39
CA GLN A 559 -16.76 -14.81 1.49
C GLN A 559 -16.46 -16.25 1.87
N GLN A 560 -17.47 -17.12 1.95
CA GLN A 560 -17.27 -18.54 2.27
C GLN A 560 -16.37 -19.23 1.23
N HIS A 561 -16.56 -18.91 -0.05
CA HIS A 561 -15.69 -19.40 -1.12
C HIS A 561 -14.25 -18.91 -0.92
N TYR A 562 -14.06 -17.61 -0.69
CA TYR A 562 -12.74 -17.02 -0.57
C TYR A 562 -11.99 -17.38 0.70
N LEU A 563 -12.69 -17.68 1.79
CA LEU A 563 -12.07 -18.25 2.99
C LEU A 563 -11.44 -19.61 2.70
N LYS A 564 -12.12 -20.45 1.90
CA LYS A 564 -11.55 -21.71 1.44
C LYS A 564 -10.36 -21.50 0.50
N VAL A 565 -10.45 -20.55 -0.43
CA VAL A 565 -9.31 -20.17 -1.28
C VAL A 565 -8.12 -19.70 -0.43
N ALA A 566 -8.36 -18.89 0.61
CA ALA A 566 -7.32 -18.44 1.53
C ALA A 566 -6.69 -19.62 2.31
N GLU A 567 -7.50 -20.56 2.80
CA GLU A 567 -7.01 -21.77 3.47
C GLU A 567 -6.07 -22.58 2.56
N GLU A 568 -6.47 -22.82 1.31
CA GLU A 568 -5.69 -23.55 0.33
C GLU A 568 -4.42 -22.80 -0.11
N THR A 569 -4.52 -21.47 -0.24
CA THR A 569 -3.45 -20.58 -0.70
C THR A 569 -2.36 -20.43 0.34
N PHE A 570 -2.72 -20.07 1.58
CA PHE A 570 -1.74 -19.77 2.62
C PHE A 570 -1.32 -21.01 3.39
N ARG A 571 -2.23 -21.97 3.62
CA ARG A 571 -2.01 -23.13 4.50
C ARG A 571 -1.51 -22.74 5.89
N LEU A 572 -1.99 -21.60 6.38
CA LEU A 572 -1.69 -21.02 7.69
C LEU A 572 -2.96 -20.95 8.55
N PRO A 573 -2.83 -20.83 9.89
CA PRO A 573 -3.96 -20.52 10.77
C PRO A 573 -4.72 -19.27 10.33
N ILE A 574 -6.04 -19.38 10.20
CA ILE A 574 -6.95 -18.28 9.83
C ILE A 574 -7.78 -17.87 11.05
N PHE A 575 -7.74 -16.59 11.41
CA PHE A 575 -8.48 -16.02 12.54
C PHE A 575 -9.64 -15.16 12.04
N LYS A 576 -10.79 -15.25 12.70
CA LYS A 576 -12.02 -14.53 12.34
C LYS A 576 -12.07 -13.17 13.04
N VAL A 577 -12.41 -12.13 12.27
CA VAL A 577 -12.94 -10.86 12.80
C VAL A 577 -14.27 -10.57 12.10
N PRO A 578 -15.39 -10.53 12.85
CA PRO A 578 -16.70 -10.24 12.27
C PRO A 578 -16.78 -8.80 11.75
N MET A 579 -17.62 -8.58 10.76
CA MET A 579 -18.00 -7.24 10.32
C MET A 579 -18.75 -6.55 11.45
N LEU A 580 -18.21 -5.41 11.90
CA LEU A 580 -18.84 -4.66 12.97
C LEU A 580 -19.93 -3.72 12.43
N PRO A 581 -21.01 -3.49 13.21
CA PRO A 581 -22.10 -2.61 12.80
C PRO A 581 -21.66 -1.16 12.61
N SER A 582 -20.59 -0.71 13.24
CA SER A 582 -20.07 0.66 13.08
C SER A 582 -18.56 0.62 12.93
N GLU A 583 -17.96 1.74 12.52
CA GLU A 583 -16.50 1.86 12.54
C GLU A 583 -15.98 1.52 13.95
N PRO A 584 -14.99 0.61 14.07
CA PRO A 584 -14.47 0.17 15.35
C PRO A 584 -13.55 1.23 15.95
N ALA A 585 -14.17 2.27 16.50
CA ALA A 585 -13.49 3.32 17.22
C ALA A 585 -13.84 3.23 18.72
N GLY A 586 -12.82 3.44 19.54
CA GLY A 586 -12.96 3.48 20.98
C GLY A 586 -12.95 2.11 21.65
N LYS A 587 -13.02 2.16 22.98
CA LYS A 587 -12.70 1.03 23.87
C LYS A 587 -13.60 -0.18 23.69
N ASP A 588 -14.91 0.03 23.57
CA ASP A 588 -15.88 -1.07 23.56
C ASP A 588 -15.79 -1.88 22.25
N ALA A 589 -15.65 -1.19 21.12
CA ALA A 589 -15.47 -1.84 19.82
C ALA A 589 -14.14 -2.60 19.75
N LEU A 590 -13.05 -2.01 20.25
CA LEU A 590 -11.75 -2.68 20.30
C LEU A 590 -11.73 -3.88 21.25
N ASP A 591 -12.44 -3.83 22.37
CA ASP A 591 -12.57 -4.99 23.27
C ASP A 591 -13.40 -6.11 22.63
N GLN A 592 -14.42 -5.78 21.84
CA GLN A 592 -15.15 -6.79 21.05
C GLN A 592 -14.23 -7.50 20.05
N VAL A 593 -13.48 -6.75 19.22
CA VAL A 593 -12.53 -7.35 18.27
C VAL A 593 -11.41 -8.11 19.00
N GLY A 594 -10.91 -7.56 20.11
CA GLY A 594 -9.88 -8.18 20.93
C GLY A 594 -10.31 -9.52 21.52
N ARG A 595 -11.58 -9.65 21.93
CA ARG A 595 -12.15 -10.93 22.40
C ARG A 595 -12.26 -11.97 21.28
N GLU A 596 -12.64 -11.57 20.08
CA GLU A 596 -12.68 -12.48 18.92
C GLU A 596 -11.28 -13.00 18.56
N LEU A 597 -10.27 -12.11 18.57
CA LEU A 597 -8.89 -12.45 18.22
C LEU A 597 -8.17 -13.26 19.32
N LEU A 598 -8.25 -12.84 20.58
CA LEU A 598 -7.42 -13.39 21.68
C LEU A 598 -8.22 -14.15 22.75
N GLY A 599 -9.54 -14.23 22.62
CA GLY A 599 -10.42 -14.91 23.57
C GLY A 599 -10.55 -14.17 24.90
N MET A 600 -11.24 -14.78 25.86
CA MET A 600 -11.31 -14.30 27.23
C MET A 600 -10.34 -15.09 28.11
N GLU A 601 -9.34 -14.43 28.70
CA GLU A 601 -8.76 -14.94 29.94
C GLU A 601 -9.72 -14.64 31.09
N ASN A 602 -9.86 -15.59 32.03
CA ASN A 602 -10.49 -15.33 33.31
C ASN A 602 -9.62 -14.32 34.07
N ILE A 603 -9.87 -13.04 33.84
CA ILE A 603 -9.33 -11.97 34.68
C ILE A 603 -10.09 -12.10 36.00
N ALA A 604 -9.52 -12.85 36.95
CA ALA A 604 -9.91 -12.71 38.34
C ALA A 604 -9.65 -11.24 38.68
N LEU A 605 -10.73 -10.45 38.74
CA LEU A 605 -10.70 -9.09 39.23
C LEU A 605 -10.02 -9.14 40.60
N ALA A 606 -8.77 -8.68 40.66
CA ALA A 606 -8.15 -8.30 41.92
C ALA A 606 -8.94 -7.11 42.44
N VAL A 607 -10.05 -7.38 43.12
CA VAL A 607 -10.69 -6.43 44.01
C VAL A 607 -9.63 -6.16 45.09
N PRO A 608 -9.19 -4.92 45.30
CA PRO A 608 -8.36 -4.60 46.44
C PRO A 608 -9.21 -4.93 47.68
N GLU A 609 -8.77 -5.88 48.50
CA GLU A 609 -9.34 -6.06 49.84
C GLU A 609 -9.19 -4.73 50.57
N ALA A 610 -10.31 -4.00 50.66
CA ALA A 610 -10.41 -2.84 51.50
C ALA A 610 -10.06 -3.26 52.93
N ALA A 611 -9.15 -2.50 53.54
CA ALA A 611 -8.75 -2.64 54.92
C ALA A 611 -9.97 -2.62 55.86
N ALA A 612 -10.46 -3.79 56.22
CA ALA A 612 -11.33 -4.02 57.36
C ALA A 612 -10.49 -4.67 58.44
N GLY A 613 -9.82 -3.83 59.23
CA GLY A 613 -8.92 -4.29 60.28
C GLY A 613 -8.55 -3.19 61.25
N ILE A 614 -9.55 -2.56 61.90
CA ILE A 614 -9.39 -1.98 63.25
C ILE A 614 -10.71 -2.19 64.01
N GLU A 615 -10.80 -3.33 64.70
CA GLU A 615 -11.58 -3.44 65.93
C GLU A 615 -10.68 -3.09 67.13
N GLY A 616 -11.27 -2.44 68.14
CA GLY A 616 -10.69 -2.15 69.45
C GLY A 616 -10.58 -0.64 69.70
N GLY A 617 -11.43 0.04 70.45
CA GLY A 617 -12.25 -0.35 71.60
C GLY A 617 -11.77 0.46 72.81
N VAL A 618 -12.60 1.36 73.35
CA VAL A 618 -12.51 1.91 74.72
C VAL A 618 -13.93 2.30 75.13
N GLN A 619 -14.58 1.41 75.89
CA GLN A 619 -15.13 1.60 77.26
C GLN A 619 -16.27 2.59 77.42
#